data_AF-D8M4K4-F1
#
_entry.id   AF-D8M4K4-F1
#
_cell.length_a   1.000
_cell.length_b   1.000
_cell.length_c   1.000
_cell.angle_alpha   90.00
_cell.angle_beta   90.00
_cell.angle_gamma   90.00
#
_symmetry.space_group_name_H-M   'P 1'
#
loop_
_entity.id
_entity.type
_entity.pdbx_description
1 polymer ?
#
loop_
_entity_poly.entity_id
_entity_poly.type
_entity_poly.pdbx_seq_one_letter_code
_entity_poly.pdbx_strand_id
1 'polypeptide(L)' 'MESEDRQTESAPLCEVCHQHPAKYTCPGCKKRTCSLQCVRKHKETDKCSGIRNRTRFVSLSNYNDETAR' A
#
# COMPACT_ATOMS: atom_id res chain seq x y z
N MET A 1 -36.64 -1.57 11.54
CA MET A 1 -36.05 -2.67 10.76
C MET A 1 -34.88 -2.06 10.00
N GLU A 2 -33.79 -2.81 9.77
CA GLU A 2 -32.47 -2.39 9.24
C GLU A 2 -31.47 -2.04 10.36
N SER A 3 -30.82 -3.03 10.99
CA SER A 3 -29.73 -3.92 10.53
C SER A 3 -28.40 -3.44 11.12
N GLU A 4 -28.09 -3.97 12.30
CA GLU A 4 -26.81 -3.86 12.99
C GLU A 4 -25.73 -4.58 12.19
N ASP A 5 -25.03 -3.88 11.31
CA ASP A 5 -23.74 -4.33 10.82
C ASP A 5 -22.70 -3.99 11.90
N ARG A 6 -22.55 -4.87 12.90
CA ARG A 6 -21.35 -4.88 13.75
C ARG A 6 -20.17 -5.26 12.88
N GLN A 7 -19.62 -4.26 12.19
CA GLN A 7 -18.36 -4.35 11.48
C GLN A 7 -17.30 -4.64 12.53
N THR A 8 -16.98 -5.92 12.68
CA THR A 8 -15.84 -6.35 13.45
C THR A 8 -14.63 -5.82 12.70
N GLU A 9 -14.08 -4.69 13.14
CA GLU A 9 -12.86 -4.10 12.62
C GLU A 9 -11.68 -5.03 12.95
N SER A 10 -11.59 -6.15 12.23
CA SER A 10 -10.43 -7.02 12.26
C SER A 10 -9.31 -6.27 11.55
N ALA A 11 -8.33 -5.81 12.32
CA ALA A 11 -7.12 -5.21 11.78
C ALA A 11 -6.58 -6.10 10.65
N PRO A 12 -6.28 -5.52 9.47
CA PRO A 12 -5.96 -6.32 8.30
C PRO A 12 -4.72 -7.16 8.55
N LEU A 13 -4.81 -8.44 8.24
CA LEU A 13 -3.70 -9.38 8.40
C LEU A 13 -2.59 -9.10 7.37
N CYS A 14 -1.39 -9.55 7.68
CA CYS A 14 -0.27 -9.54 6.76
C CYS A 14 -0.59 -10.37 5.51
N GLU A 15 -0.52 -9.78 4.32
CA GLU A 15 -0.80 -10.45 3.05
C GLU A 15 0.30 -11.43 2.61
N VAL A 16 1.38 -11.52 3.39
CA VAL A 16 2.54 -12.37 3.08
C VAL A 16 2.57 -13.62 3.95
N CYS A 17 2.31 -13.48 5.25
CA CYS A 17 2.33 -14.60 6.19
C CYS A 17 0.96 -14.94 6.77
N HIS A 18 -0.03 -14.04 6.69
CA HIS A 18 -1.38 -14.18 7.23
C HIS A 18 -1.47 -14.60 8.71
N GLN A 19 -0.37 -14.56 9.45
CA GLN A 19 -0.27 -15.00 10.85
C GLN A 19 -0.43 -13.84 11.85
N HIS A 20 -0.04 -12.64 11.44
CA HIS A 20 -0.03 -11.46 12.31
C HIS A 20 -0.75 -10.30 11.64
N PRO A 21 -1.34 -9.39 12.42
CA PRO A 21 -1.88 -8.14 11.90
C PRO A 21 -0.78 -7.35 11.18
N ALA A 22 -1.12 -6.78 10.05
CA ALA A 22 -0.20 -5.97 9.28
C ALA A 22 0.13 -4.67 10.04
N LYS A 23 1.43 -4.40 10.15
CA LYS A 23 1.98 -3.21 10.82
C LYS A 23 2.53 -2.20 9.83
N TYR A 24 2.93 -2.64 8.65
CA TYR A 24 3.59 -1.86 7.62
C TYR A 24 2.87 -2.00 6.28
N THR A 25 2.82 -0.93 5.50
CA THR A 25 2.23 -0.95 4.15
C THR A 25 3.29 -0.53 3.13
N CYS A 26 3.49 -1.36 2.10
CA CYS A 26 4.45 -1.07 1.05
C CYS A 26 3.99 0.12 0.19
N PRO A 27 4.78 1.19 0.02
CA PRO A 27 4.35 2.36 -0.75
C PRO A 27 4.32 2.12 -2.27
N GLY A 28 4.98 1.07 -2.77
CA GLY A 28 5.01 0.70 -4.18
C GLY A 28 3.79 -0.12 -4.62
N CYS A 29 3.47 -1.19 -3.90
CA CYS A 29 2.38 -2.11 -4.24
C CYS A 29 1.19 -2.08 -3.28
N LYS A 30 1.23 -1.23 -2.25
CA LYS A 30 0.22 -1.14 -1.17
C LYS A 30 0.02 -2.43 -0.37
N LYS A 31 0.90 -3.44 -0.51
CA LYS A 31 0.81 -4.67 0.27
C LYS A 31 1.04 -4.43 1.76
N ARG A 32 0.18 -5.04 2.57
CA ARG A 32 0.19 -4.99 4.02
C ARG A 32 1.04 -6.12 4.59
N THR A 33 1.99 -5.76 5.45
CA THR A 33 3.01 -6.67 5.99
C THR A 33 3.16 -6.50 7.49
N CYS A 34 3.43 -7.57 8.24
CA CYS A 34 3.62 -7.48 9.69
C CYS A 34 5.06 -7.14 10.10
N SER A 35 6.05 -7.40 9.25
CA SER A 35 7.48 -7.27 9.58
C SER A 35 8.35 -7.05 8.35
N LEU A 36 9.60 -6.62 8.56
CA LEU A 36 10.61 -6.44 7.49
C LEU A 36 10.89 -7.72 6.69
N GLN A 37 10.77 -8.89 7.33
CA GLN A 37 10.86 -10.19 6.67
C GLN A 37 9.78 -10.33 5.60
N CYS A 38 8.53 -10.01 5.95
CA CYS A 38 7.41 -9.99 5.00
C CYS A 38 7.58 -8.91 3.94
N VAL A 39 8.20 -7.76 4.29
CA VAL A 39 8.54 -6.73 3.31
C VAL A 39 9.52 -7.27 2.27
N ARG A 40 10.63 -7.87 2.70
CA ARG A 40 11.63 -8.46 1.78
C ARG A 40 11.05 -9.59 0.94
N LYS A 41 10.26 -10.48 1.57
CA LYS A 41 9.64 -11.62 0.90
C LYS A 41 8.67 -11.17 -0.21
N HIS A 42 7.81 -10.18 0.02
CA HIS A 42 6.95 -9.69 -1.07
C HIS A 42 7.73 -8.95 -2.15
N LYS A 43 8.81 -8.24 -1.79
CA LYS A 43 9.67 -7.59 -2.79
C LYS A 43 10.32 -8.61 -3.73
N GLU A 44 10.73 -9.75 -3.20
CA GLU A 44 11.34 -10.82 -3.99
C GLU A 44 10.30 -11.62 -4.80
N THR A 45 9.18 -11.99 -4.18
CA THR A 45 8.11 -12.79 -4.82
C THR A 45 7.29 -11.98 -5.83
N ASP A 46 6.86 -10.76 -5.49
CA ASP A 46 6.11 -9.88 -6.40
C ASP A 46 7.01 -9.00 -7.28
N LYS A 47 8.34 -9.18 -7.20
CA LYS A 47 9.35 -8.31 -7.85
C LYS A 47 9.06 -6.81 -7.59
N CYS A 48 8.58 -6.48 -6.40
CA CYS A 48 8.23 -5.13 -6.04
C CYS A 48 9.48 -4.36 -5.62
N SER A 49 9.78 -3.25 -6.30
CA SER A 49 10.90 -2.38 -5.90
C SER A 49 10.66 -1.68 -4.56
N GLY A 50 9.41 -1.63 -4.07
CA GLY A 50 9.03 -0.93 -2.84
C GLY A 50 9.17 0.60 -2.94
N ILE A 51 9.38 1.11 -4.15
CA ILE A 51 9.45 2.54 -4.45
C ILE A 51 8.15 2.89 -5.17
N ARG A 52 7.43 3.90 -4.65
CA ARG A 52 6.32 4.49 -5.38
C ARG A 52 6.93 5.21 -6.58
N ASN A 53 6.70 4.70 -7.80
CA ASN A 53 7.12 5.35 -9.03
C ASN A 53 6.40 6.71 -9.15
N ARG A 54 6.97 7.73 -8.51
CA ARG A 54 6.53 9.13 -8.56
C ARG A 54 7.14 9.86 -9.75
N THR A 55 8.01 9.22 -10.51
CA THR A 55 8.60 9.77 -11.71
C THR A 55 7.78 9.36 -12.92
N ARG A 56 6.56 9.90 -13.03
CA ARG A 56 6.24 10.51 -14.32
C ARG A 56 7.17 11.70 -14.39
N PHE A 57 8.25 11.58 -15.14
CA PHE A 57 8.99 12.74 -15.60
C PHE A 57 8.00 13.53 -16.46
N VAL A 58 7.24 14.42 -15.83
CA VAL A 58 6.50 15.44 -16.54
C VAL A 58 7.58 16.37 -17.08
N SER A 59 7.89 16.23 -18.36
CA SER A 59 8.54 17.30 -19.11
C SER A 59 7.74 18.57 -18.85
N LEU A 60 8.42 19.66 -18.45
CA LEU A 60 7.84 20.97 -18.14
C LEU A 60 6.86 21.50 -19.21
N SER A 61 6.88 20.93 -20.42
CA SER A 61 5.95 21.21 -21.52
C SER A 61 4.47 20.89 -21.26
N ASN A 62 4.11 20.18 -20.16
CA ASN A 62 2.71 19.86 -19.80
C ASN A 62 2.36 20.24 -18.34
N TYR A 63 3.00 21.25 -17.77
CA TYR A 63 2.68 21.74 -16.44
C TYR A 63 1.62 22.85 -16.54
N ASN A 64 0.32 22.50 -16.57
CA ASN A 64 -0.74 23.50 -16.42
C ASN A 64 -0.94 23.75 -14.92
N ASP A 65 -0.45 24.90 -14.46
CA ASP A 65 -0.59 25.43 -13.10
C ASP A 65 -1.99 26.04 -12.92
N GLU A 66 -3.02 25.22 -12.83
CA GLU A 66 -4.41 25.67 -12.55
C GLU A 66 -4.99 25.00 -11.30
N THR A 67 -4.18 24.77 -10.26
CA THR A 67 -4.72 24.32 -8.98
C THR A 67 -3.92 24.86 -7.79
N ALA A 68 -3.89 26.18 -7.67
CA ALA A 68 -3.67 26.88 -6.42
C ALA A 68 -4.65 28.07 -6.36
N ARG A 69 -5.83 27.84 -5.77
CA ARG A 69 -6.69 28.92 -5.27
C ARG A 69 -7.11 28.60 -3.86
#